data_AF-A0A7X9IFG9-F1
#
_entry.id   AF-A0A7X9IFG9-F1
#
_cell.length_a   1.000
_cell.length_b   1.000
_cell.length_c   1.000
_cell.angle_alpha   90.00
_cell.angle_beta   90.00
_cell.angle_gamma   90.00
#
_symmetry.space_group_name_H-M   'P 1'
#
loop_
_entity.id
_entity.type
_entity.pdbx_description
1 polymer ?
#
loop_
_entity_poly.entity_id
_entity_poly.type
_entity_poly.pdbx_seq_one_letter_code
_entity_poly.pdbx_strand_id
1 'polypeptide(L)'
;LGLPDKDRVMICNVAYIHNLARFYYSTDDIEDHRRVIQLTVKILASLNYDPVVVEMLRLMYVDLTGGYDQRLPIEVLGGNILTIVDIFCDSIPHTDRLSLDKLDTIKKRLRGLVGKLFLPEVVEALIEMLKEEALDVTAGFRLGQVMIYAEDLSLLQLLELRLRNEGFGTVSHTALEGFLDLYRRSEPDIIILAVPGHSEQAAAFIGRLKEDGLAFDRKPVFLLVERSAVADLTYLLERGIEDVIPVDDNLDLLVTKVRKFQVRTHQGKNDIDAGPSSGARGRLADMNLIDLIQALGPGRKTVRITIQADTADSPTLAIHLDNGRIVHAETEELDGAAAIYEGLAWTDGAWLVEPVTGEDLPEANIHESNESLLMEGCRLLDERVKTGHLLS
;
A
#
# COMPACT_ATOMS: atom_id res chain seq x y z
N LEU A 1 12.18 15.56 3.96
CA LEU A 1 12.28 16.99 4.38
C LEU A 1 13.19 17.26 5.58
N GLY A 2 13.53 16.29 6.44
CA GLY A 2 14.57 16.49 7.48
C GLY A 2 14.22 17.51 8.58
N LEU A 3 12.93 17.66 8.91
CA LEU A 3 12.45 18.62 9.90
C LEU A 3 12.78 18.20 11.35
N PRO A 4 13.11 19.15 12.24
CA PRO A 4 13.26 18.90 13.68
C PRO A 4 12.00 18.30 14.30
N ASP A 5 12.16 17.46 15.33
CA ASP A 5 11.04 16.78 16.01
C ASP A 5 9.94 17.74 16.47
N LYS A 6 10.32 18.90 17.01
CA LYS A 6 9.40 19.96 17.45
C LYS A 6 8.46 20.42 16.34
N ASP A 7 9.01 20.65 15.16
CA ASP A 7 8.27 21.17 14.01
C ASP A 7 7.34 20.09 13.44
N ARG A 8 7.80 18.82 13.42
CA ARG A 8 6.94 17.68 13.04
C ARG A 8 5.74 17.54 13.97
N VAL A 9 5.94 17.63 15.27
CA VAL A 9 4.85 17.55 16.27
C VAL A 9 3.84 18.68 16.06
N MET A 10 4.31 19.90 15.78
CA MET A 10 3.42 21.03 15.46
C MET A 10 2.58 20.77 14.21
N ILE A 11 3.18 20.31 13.11
CA ILE A 11 2.45 19.99 11.87
C ILE A 11 1.42 18.88 12.12
N CYS A 12 1.79 17.81 12.85
CA CYS A 12 0.87 16.73 13.19
C CYS A 12 -0.29 17.20 14.08
N ASN A 13 -0.04 18.11 15.03
CA ASN A 13 -1.09 18.70 15.86
C ASN A 13 -2.09 19.49 15.01
N VAL A 14 -1.59 20.29 14.07
CA VAL A 14 -2.45 21.02 13.12
C VAL A 14 -3.28 20.05 12.28
N ALA A 15 -2.67 18.99 11.75
CA ALA A 15 -3.38 17.94 10.98
C ALA A 15 -4.51 17.31 11.80
N TYR A 16 -4.24 16.97 13.06
CA TYR A 16 -5.23 16.40 13.96
C TYR A 16 -6.41 17.35 14.21
N ILE A 17 -6.13 18.63 14.49
CA ILE A 17 -7.15 19.65 14.70
C ILE A 17 -7.99 19.85 13.44
N HIS A 18 -7.36 19.87 12.26
CA HIS A 18 -8.06 19.97 11.00
C HIS A 18 -8.99 18.78 10.75
N ASN A 19 -8.51 17.56 10.94
CA ASN A 19 -9.31 16.35 10.78
C ASN A 19 -10.48 16.29 11.76
N LEU A 20 -10.26 16.71 13.02
CA LEU A 20 -11.31 16.80 14.03
C LEU A 20 -12.39 17.82 13.62
N ALA A 21 -11.98 18.99 13.14
CA ALA A 21 -12.91 19.99 12.64
C ALA A 21 -13.70 19.48 11.43
N ARG A 22 -13.04 18.77 10.50
CA ARG A 22 -13.70 18.13 9.36
C ARG A 22 -14.73 17.10 9.82
N PHE A 23 -14.38 16.25 10.79
CA PHE A 23 -15.31 15.26 11.34
C PHE A 23 -16.58 15.87 11.96
N TYR A 24 -16.46 16.98 12.69
CA TYR A 24 -17.61 17.60 13.38
C TYR A 24 -18.39 18.62 12.54
N TYR A 25 -17.75 19.25 11.54
CA TYR A 25 -18.35 20.37 10.80
C TYR A 25 -18.59 20.09 9.31
N SER A 26 -18.17 18.95 8.75
CA SER A 26 -18.43 18.65 7.34
C SER A 26 -19.88 18.26 7.05
N THR A 27 -20.45 18.93 6.05
CA THR A 27 -21.61 18.48 5.25
C THR A 27 -21.16 18.27 3.80
N ASP A 28 -21.91 17.53 2.98
CA ASP A 28 -21.52 16.89 1.69
C ASP A 28 -20.97 17.78 0.53
N ASP A 29 -20.47 19.00 0.76
CA ASP A 29 -20.05 19.94 -0.30
C ASP A 29 -18.56 20.39 -0.22
N ILE A 30 -17.89 20.47 -1.36
CA ILE A 30 -16.43 20.73 -1.49
C ILE A 30 -16.11 22.23 -1.28
N GLU A 31 -17.07 23.14 -1.42
CA GLU A 31 -16.88 24.57 -1.07
C GLU A 31 -16.71 24.80 0.46
N ASP A 32 -16.90 23.76 1.28
CA ASP A 32 -16.94 23.85 2.75
C ASP A 32 -15.55 23.78 3.41
N HIS A 33 -14.50 23.25 2.76
CA HIS A 33 -13.18 23.05 3.39
C HIS A 33 -12.53 24.35 3.88
N ARG A 34 -12.53 25.40 3.04
CA ARG A 34 -12.01 26.72 3.42
C ARG A 34 -12.85 27.36 4.51
N ARG A 35 -14.17 27.09 4.53
CA ARG A 35 -15.08 27.60 5.54
C ARG A 35 -14.84 26.94 6.89
N VAL A 36 -14.66 25.62 6.92
CA VAL A 36 -14.27 24.86 8.12
C VAL A 36 -12.95 25.39 8.67
N ILE A 37 -11.93 25.58 7.84
CA ILE A 37 -10.64 26.16 8.26
C ILE A 37 -10.85 27.56 8.88
N GLN A 38 -11.63 28.43 8.25
CA GLN A 38 -11.90 29.77 8.78
C GLN A 38 -12.63 29.75 10.12
N LEU A 39 -13.60 28.84 10.31
CA LEU A 39 -14.31 28.67 11.57
C LEU A 39 -13.37 28.15 12.67
N THR A 40 -12.58 27.13 12.37
CA THR A 40 -11.59 26.56 13.28
C THR A 40 -10.56 27.61 13.70
N VAL A 41 -10.02 28.39 12.76
CA VAL A 41 -9.10 29.50 13.03
C VAL A 41 -9.73 30.53 13.96
N LYS A 42 -11.00 30.92 13.76
CA LYS A 42 -11.70 31.86 14.65
C LYS A 42 -11.86 31.31 16.07
N ILE A 43 -12.23 30.04 16.22
CA ILE A 43 -12.39 29.39 17.52
C ILE A 43 -11.05 29.33 18.25
N LEU A 44 -10.00 28.82 17.61
CA LEU A 44 -8.68 28.68 18.21
C LEU A 44 -8.08 30.04 18.59
N ALA A 45 -8.25 31.05 17.74
CA ALA A 45 -7.80 32.42 18.04
C ALA A 45 -8.56 32.99 19.26
N SER A 46 -9.87 32.72 19.39
CA SER A 46 -10.65 33.17 20.55
C SER A 46 -10.23 32.49 21.86
N LEU A 47 -9.69 31.27 21.77
CA LEU A 47 -9.16 30.50 22.90
C LEU A 47 -7.69 30.81 23.21
N ASN A 48 -7.08 31.76 22.49
CA ASN A 48 -5.66 32.12 22.61
C ASN A 48 -4.73 30.90 22.43
N TYR A 49 -5.05 30.04 21.46
CA TYR A 49 -4.23 28.88 21.10
C TYR A 49 -2.89 29.31 20.46
N ASP A 50 -1.94 28.38 20.36
CA ASP A 50 -0.60 28.64 19.81
C ASP A 50 -0.69 29.35 18.44
N PRO A 51 -0.12 30.58 18.30
CA PRO A 51 -0.19 31.36 17.06
C PRO A 51 0.37 30.63 15.83
N VAL A 52 1.38 29.78 16.02
CA VAL A 52 2.01 29.03 14.92
C VAL A 52 1.03 28.02 14.34
N VAL A 53 0.25 27.34 15.20
CA VAL A 53 -0.79 26.38 14.77
C VAL A 53 -1.91 27.09 14.03
N VAL A 54 -2.35 28.23 14.57
CA VAL A 54 -3.42 29.04 13.95
C VAL A 54 -2.99 29.55 12.57
N GLU A 55 -1.73 29.99 12.43
CA GLU A 55 -1.21 30.50 11.17
C GLU A 55 -0.95 29.38 10.15
N MET A 56 -0.48 28.20 10.57
CA MET A 56 -0.41 27.01 9.70
C MET A 56 -1.77 26.66 9.09
N LEU A 57 -2.85 26.64 9.89
CA LEU A 57 -4.21 26.40 9.40
C LEU A 57 -4.64 27.47 8.41
N ARG A 58 -4.35 28.73 8.70
CA ARG A 58 -4.70 29.85 7.82
C ARG A 58 -4.03 29.74 6.44
N LEU A 59 -2.80 29.23 6.42
CA LEU A 59 -1.99 29.09 5.21
C LEU A 59 -2.30 27.83 4.40
N MET A 60 -3.23 26.99 4.86
CA MET A 60 -3.75 25.91 4.03
C MET A 60 -4.55 26.45 2.84
N TYR A 61 -4.39 25.82 1.67
CA TYR A 61 -5.09 26.19 0.42
C TYR A 61 -4.87 27.63 -0.08
N VAL A 62 -3.80 28.29 0.37
CA VAL A 62 -3.41 29.64 -0.04
C VAL A 62 -2.59 29.61 -1.34
N ASP A 63 -2.77 30.64 -2.17
CA ASP A 63 -1.99 30.83 -3.40
C ASP A 63 -0.57 31.31 -3.07
N LEU A 64 0.43 30.59 -3.57
CA LEU A 64 1.85 30.79 -3.28
C LEU A 64 2.59 31.63 -4.34
N THR A 65 1.87 32.33 -5.22
CA THR A 65 2.46 33.15 -6.30
C THR A 65 3.33 34.35 -5.81
N GLY A 66 3.47 34.56 -4.50
CA GLY A 66 4.44 35.49 -3.92
C GLY A 66 5.76 34.76 -3.60
N GLY A 67 6.83 35.08 -4.33
CA GLY A 67 8.14 34.41 -4.19
C GLY A 67 8.68 34.37 -2.76
N TYR A 68 9.11 33.18 -2.32
CA TYR A 68 9.79 32.95 -1.05
C TYR A 68 11.29 32.72 -1.34
N ASP A 69 12.09 33.78 -1.33
CA ASP A 69 13.53 33.73 -1.66
C ASP A 69 14.43 33.28 -0.48
N GLN A 70 13.85 32.90 0.66
CA GLN A 70 14.57 32.48 1.88
C GLN A 70 13.98 31.22 2.49
N ARG A 71 14.68 30.65 3.49
CA ARG A 71 14.23 29.52 4.31
C ARG A 71 12.78 29.77 4.76
N LEU A 72 11.85 29.03 4.17
CA LEU A 72 10.42 29.24 4.33
C LEU A 72 10.04 29.19 5.81
N PRO A 73 9.20 30.13 6.30
CA PRO A 73 8.63 30.04 7.64
C PRO A 73 7.93 28.69 7.83
N ILE A 74 8.02 28.13 9.04
CA ILE A 74 7.47 26.81 9.33
C ILE A 74 5.94 26.78 9.15
N GLU A 75 5.29 27.93 9.29
CA GLU A 75 3.87 28.15 9.08
C GLU A 75 3.48 27.90 7.61
N VAL A 76 4.27 28.43 6.68
CA VAL A 76 4.06 28.29 5.24
C VAL A 76 4.35 26.85 4.80
N LEU A 77 5.47 26.30 5.25
CA LEU A 77 5.84 24.92 4.94
C LEU A 77 4.82 23.92 5.51
N GLY A 78 4.42 24.09 6.77
CA GLY A 78 3.43 23.26 7.44
C GLY A 78 2.06 23.34 6.75
N GLY A 79 1.58 24.56 6.47
CA GLY A 79 0.34 24.76 5.72
C GLY A 79 0.36 24.11 4.34
N ASN A 80 1.51 24.14 3.65
CA ASN A 80 1.65 23.50 2.34
C ASN A 80 1.68 21.97 2.40
N ILE A 81 2.40 21.40 3.38
CA ILE A 81 2.41 19.95 3.66
C ILE A 81 0.98 19.47 3.95
N LEU A 82 0.22 20.20 4.77
CA LEU A 82 -1.15 19.84 5.09
C LEU A 82 -2.06 19.91 3.86
N THR A 83 -1.90 20.94 3.03
CA THR A 83 -2.69 21.13 1.81
C THR A 83 -2.45 20.02 0.80
N ILE A 84 -1.19 19.63 0.55
CA ILE A 84 -0.89 18.57 -0.41
C ILE A 84 -1.39 17.21 0.07
N VAL A 85 -1.29 16.93 1.38
CA VAL A 85 -1.76 15.68 1.98
C VAL A 85 -3.28 15.60 1.95
N ASP A 86 -3.99 16.68 2.30
CA ASP A 86 -5.46 16.70 2.28
C ASP A 86 -6.00 16.51 0.85
N ILE A 87 -5.43 17.23 -0.14
CA ILE A 87 -5.79 17.05 -1.56
C ILE A 87 -5.48 15.63 -2.05
N PHE A 88 -4.34 15.07 -1.65
CA PHE A 88 -3.96 13.71 -2.01
C PHE A 88 -4.97 12.69 -1.46
N CYS A 89 -5.30 12.78 -0.17
CA CYS A 89 -6.27 11.91 0.50
C CYS A 89 -7.68 12.01 -0.10
N ASP A 90 -8.12 13.20 -0.50
CA ASP A 90 -9.42 13.40 -1.16
C ASP A 90 -9.44 12.86 -2.59
N SER A 91 -8.28 12.81 -3.26
CA SER A 91 -8.17 12.41 -4.66
C SER A 91 -8.00 10.91 -4.88
N ILE A 92 -7.68 10.14 -3.83
CA ILE A 92 -7.41 8.70 -3.93
C ILE A 92 -8.48 7.93 -3.17
N PRO A 93 -9.23 7.03 -3.82
CA PRO A 93 -10.12 6.12 -3.13
C PRO A 93 -9.33 5.30 -2.09
N HIS A 94 -9.79 5.25 -0.83
CA HIS A 94 -9.11 4.54 0.26
C HIS A 94 -8.89 3.02 0.01
N THR A 95 -9.47 2.49 -1.06
CA THR A 95 -9.47 1.09 -1.49
C THR A 95 -8.49 0.76 -2.62
N ASP A 96 -7.91 1.75 -3.28
CA ASP A 96 -7.08 1.51 -4.47
C ASP A 96 -5.59 1.35 -4.13
N ARG A 97 -4.97 0.25 -4.58
CA ARG A 97 -3.50 0.11 -4.58
C ARG A 97 -2.88 1.21 -5.45
N LEU A 98 -1.80 1.82 -4.96
CA LEU A 98 -1.01 2.78 -5.72
C LEU A 98 -0.23 2.01 -6.81
N SER A 99 -0.81 1.90 -8.01
CA SER A 99 -0.08 1.38 -9.17
C SER A 99 0.88 2.45 -9.71
N LEU A 100 1.93 2.02 -10.41
CA LEU A 100 2.87 2.94 -11.06
C LEU A 100 2.18 3.88 -12.06
N ASP A 101 1.19 3.37 -12.81
CA ASP A 101 0.36 4.19 -13.72
C ASP A 101 -0.43 5.29 -12.97
N LYS A 102 -0.94 4.97 -11.77
CA LYS A 102 -1.64 5.94 -10.91
C LYS A 102 -0.66 6.94 -10.32
N LEU A 103 0.52 6.49 -9.90
CA LEU A 103 1.58 7.36 -9.38
C LEU A 103 1.99 8.41 -10.42
N ASP A 104 2.11 8.02 -11.68
CA ASP A 104 2.43 8.96 -12.77
C ASP A 104 1.33 9.98 -13.02
N THR A 105 0.07 9.55 -12.93
CA THR A 105 -1.09 10.45 -13.04
C THR A 105 -1.10 11.46 -11.88
N ILE A 106 -0.87 11.00 -10.65
CA ILE A 106 -0.77 11.82 -9.44
C ILE A 106 0.39 12.80 -9.57
N LYS A 107 1.57 12.32 -9.97
CA LYS A 107 2.79 13.12 -10.18
C LYS A 107 2.57 14.24 -11.19
N LYS A 108 1.95 13.95 -12.34
CA LYS A 108 1.60 14.97 -13.35
C LYS A 108 0.65 16.02 -12.77
N ARG A 109 -0.37 15.60 -12.02
CA ARG A 109 -1.34 16.50 -11.39
C ARG A 109 -0.70 17.39 -10.33
N LEU A 110 0.09 16.83 -9.41
CA LEU A 110 0.78 17.57 -8.36
C LEU A 110 1.78 18.59 -8.95
N ARG A 111 2.59 18.17 -9.93
CA ARG A 111 3.54 19.06 -10.61
C ARG A 111 2.86 20.20 -11.37
N GLY A 112 1.67 19.98 -11.94
CA GLY A 112 0.89 21.03 -12.60
C GLY A 112 0.38 22.13 -11.67
N LEU A 113 0.38 21.89 -10.35
CA LEU A 113 -0.07 22.83 -9.32
C LEU A 113 1.09 23.48 -8.55
N VAL A 114 2.34 23.09 -8.85
CA VAL A 114 3.55 23.73 -8.30
C VAL A 114 3.59 25.21 -8.68
N GLY A 115 3.95 26.06 -7.71
CA GLY A 115 4.00 27.51 -7.87
C GLY A 115 2.64 28.21 -7.82
N LYS A 116 1.54 27.46 -7.84
CA LYS A 116 0.19 27.97 -7.57
C LYS A 116 -0.26 27.60 -6.17
N LEU A 117 -0.36 26.29 -5.90
CA LEU A 117 -0.84 25.76 -4.62
C LEU A 117 0.25 25.02 -3.84
N PHE A 118 1.31 24.55 -4.51
CA PHE A 118 2.34 23.74 -3.87
C PHE A 118 3.74 24.32 -4.02
N LEU A 119 4.53 24.13 -2.98
CA LEU A 119 5.98 24.36 -2.99
C LEU A 119 6.67 23.21 -3.74
N PRO A 120 7.66 23.49 -4.61
CA PRO A 120 8.40 22.46 -5.32
C PRO A 120 9.00 21.39 -4.40
N GLU A 121 9.58 21.81 -3.27
CA GLU A 121 10.27 20.95 -2.32
C GLU A 121 9.32 19.98 -1.62
N VAL A 122 8.09 20.43 -1.35
CA VAL A 122 7.04 19.62 -0.72
C VAL A 122 6.52 18.58 -1.70
N VAL A 123 6.31 18.97 -2.97
CA VAL A 123 5.84 18.07 -4.03
C VAL A 123 6.86 16.99 -4.32
N GLU A 124 8.13 17.35 -4.50
CA GLU A 124 9.16 16.35 -4.77
C GLU A 124 9.39 15.42 -3.58
N ALA A 125 9.34 15.92 -2.33
CA ALA A 125 9.40 15.06 -1.14
C ALA A 125 8.22 14.08 -1.05
N LEU A 126 7.00 14.52 -1.40
CA LEU A 126 5.85 13.62 -1.44
C LEU A 126 5.99 12.59 -2.57
N ILE A 127 6.43 13.00 -3.76
CA ILE A 127 6.63 12.07 -4.89
C ILE A 127 7.72 11.04 -4.55
N GLU A 128 8.81 11.45 -3.92
CA GLU A 128 9.87 10.55 -3.47
C GLU A 128 9.34 9.53 -2.45
N MET A 129 8.58 9.99 -1.45
CA MET A 129 7.91 9.10 -0.50
C MET A 129 6.94 8.13 -1.19
N LEU A 130 6.12 8.61 -2.14
CA LEU A 130 5.18 7.77 -2.88
C LEU A 130 5.89 6.78 -3.81
N LYS A 131 7.04 7.16 -4.37
CA LYS A 131 7.88 6.25 -5.15
C LYS A 131 8.46 5.18 -4.25
N GLU A 132 9.03 5.56 -3.11
CA GLU A 132 9.51 4.60 -2.11
C GLU A 132 8.37 3.66 -1.69
N GLU A 133 7.16 4.16 -1.47
CA GLU A 133 5.99 3.33 -1.13
C GLU A 133 5.51 2.45 -2.29
N ALA A 134 5.56 2.92 -3.54
CA ALA A 134 5.22 2.12 -4.72
C ALA A 134 6.29 1.06 -5.05
N LEU A 135 7.56 1.36 -4.73
CA LEU A 135 8.71 0.47 -4.84
C LEU A 135 8.81 -0.47 -3.63
N ASP A 136 8.25 -0.07 -2.49
CA ASP A 136 8.03 -0.92 -1.35
C ASP A 136 6.94 -1.90 -1.73
N VAL A 137 7.38 -3.02 -2.30
CA VAL A 137 6.58 -4.18 -2.69
C VAL A 137 5.67 -4.65 -1.53
N THR A 138 5.93 -4.23 -0.29
CA THR A 138 5.05 -4.40 0.87
C THR A 138 3.68 -3.68 0.71
N ALA A 139 3.62 -2.49 0.09
CA ALA A 139 2.37 -1.77 -0.18
C ALA A 139 1.60 -2.34 -1.40
N GLY A 140 2.32 -2.96 -2.34
CA GLY A 140 1.76 -3.71 -3.46
C GLY A 140 1.13 -5.06 -3.06
N PHE A 141 1.45 -5.58 -1.87
CA PHE A 141 0.92 -6.83 -1.33
C PHE A 141 -0.09 -6.62 -0.20
N ARG A 142 -1.05 -5.70 -0.35
CA ARG A 142 -2.26 -5.79 0.47
C ARG A 142 -2.99 -7.07 0.13
N LEU A 143 -2.73 -8.15 0.88
CA LEU A 143 -3.38 -9.46 0.74
C LEU A 143 -4.91 -9.27 0.55
N GLY A 144 -5.48 -8.32 1.28
CA GLY A 144 -6.75 -7.64 1.00
C GLY A 144 -7.11 -6.74 2.18
N GLN A 145 -8.33 -6.19 2.20
CA GLN A 145 -8.86 -5.50 3.37
C GLN A 145 -9.62 -6.47 4.28
N VAL A 146 -9.23 -6.52 5.55
CA VAL A 146 -9.87 -7.32 6.59
C VAL A 146 -10.67 -6.39 7.51
N MET A 147 -11.95 -6.66 7.64
CA MET A 147 -12.83 -5.98 8.57
C MET A 147 -12.98 -6.78 9.86
N ILE A 148 -12.81 -6.13 11.00
CA ILE A 148 -12.75 -6.81 12.30
C ILE A 148 -13.81 -6.22 13.24
N TYR A 149 -14.64 -7.09 13.81
CA TYR A 149 -15.49 -6.77 14.94
C TYR A 149 -14.94 -7.46 16.18
N ALA A 150 -14.72 -6.72 17.27
CA ALA A 150 -14.41 -7.28 18.57
C ALA A 150 -14.84 -6.33 19.68
N GLU A 151 -15.54 -6.83 20.70
CA GLU A 151 -15.89 -6.01 21.86
C GLU A 151 -14.67 -5.74 22.77
N ASP A 152 -13.74 -6.70 22.86
CA ASP A 152 -12.50 -6.56 23.61
C ASP A 152 -11.45 -5.76 22.80
N LEU A 153 -11.16 -4.55 23.27
CA LEU A 153 -10.14 -3.66 22.70
C LEU A 153 -8.74 -4.30 22.67
N SER A 154 -8.41 -5.16 23.64
CA SER A 154 -7.10 -5.80 23.74
C SER A 154 -6.92 -6.81 22.61
N LEU A 155 -7.93 -7.65 22.39
CA LEU A 155 -7.97 -8.60 21.29
C LEU A 155 -8.00 -7.87 19.93
N LEU A 156 -8.76 -6.77 19.83
CA LEU A 156 -8.83 -5.98 18.60
C LEU A 156 -7.46 -5.44 18.19
N GLN A 157 -6.74 -4.78 19.10
CA GLN A 157 -5.41 -4.23 18.83
C GLN A 157 -4.40 -5.33 18.46
N LEU A 158 -4.49 -6.49 19.11
CA LEU A 158 -3.64 -7.63 18.83
C LEU A 158 -3.90 -8.19 17.42
N LEU A 159 -5.17 -8.35 17.03
CA LEU A 159 -5.57 -8.78 15.70
C LEU A 159 -5.12 -7.79 14.62
N GLU A 160 -5.33 -6.50 14.85
CA GLU A 160 -4.89 -5.44 13.93
C GLU A 160 -3.38 -5.49 13.71
N LEU A 161 -2.60 -5.54 14.79
CA LEU A 161 -1.13 -5.59 14.72
C LEU A 161 -0.67 -6.82 13.93
N ARG A 162 -1.23 -8.00 14.23
CA ARG A 162 -0.86 -9.25 13.56
C ARG A 162 -1.20 -9.24 12.07
N LEU A 163 -2.40 -8.80 11.71
CA LEU A 163 -2.84 -8.75 10.32
C LEU A 163 -2.08 -7.68 9.52
N ARG A 164 -1.79 -6.52 10.12
CA ARG A 164 -0.96 -5.49 9.48
C ARG A 164 0.47 -5.96 9.26
N ASN A 165 1.07 -6.67 10.22
CA ASN A 165 2.40 -7.26 10.05
C ASN A 165 2.47 -8.28 8.90
N GLU A 166 1.33 -8.89 8.57
CA GLU A 166 1.19 -9.84 7.45
C GLU A 166 0.78 -9.16 6.14
N GLY A 167 0.66 -7.82 6.13
CA GLY A 167 0.38 -7.03 4.93
C GLY A 167 -1.11 -6.79 4.66
N PHE A 168 -2.04 -7.17 5.54
CA PHE A 168 -3.46 -6.85 5.36
C PHE A 168 -3.78 -5.40 5.74
N GLY A 169 -4.66 -4.76 4.96
CA GLY A 169 -5.29 -3.52 5.42
C GLY A 169 -6.38 -3.84 6.43
N THR A 170 -6.38 -3.23 7.62
CA THR A 170 -7.39 -3.51 8.66
C THR A 170 -8.35 -2.36 8.84
N VAL A 171 -9.64 -2.67 8.97
CA VAL A 171 -10.69 -1.74 9.39
C VAL A 171 -11.42 -2.40 10.55
N SER A 172 -11.53 -1.72 11.69
CA SER A 172 -12.10 -2.35 12.88
C SER A 172 -13.07 -1.45 13.62
N HIS A 173 -14.05 -2.06 14.28
CA HIS A 173 -14.99 -1.35 15.15
C HIS A 173 -15.42 -2.24 16.32
N THR A 174 -15.69 -1.63 17.47
CA THR A 174 -16.09 -2.34 18.69
C THR A 174 -17.61 -2.40 18.88
N ALA A 175 -18.34 -1.40 18.38
CA ALA A 175 -19.80 -1.37 18.41
C ALA A 175 -20.42 -1.87 17.09
N LEU A 176 -21.53 -2.60 17.20
CA LEU A 176 -22.20 -3.22 16.04
C LEU A 176 -22.73 -2.18 15.03
N GLU A 177 -23.31 -1.08 15.50
CA GLU A 177 -23.86 -0.04 14.62
C GLU A 177 -22.77 0.59 13.74
N GLY A 178 -21.67 1.04 14.35
CA GLY A 178 -20.53 1.59 13.61
C GLY A 178 -19.83 0.56 12.72
N PHE A 179 -19.83 -0.72 13.12
CA PHE A 179 -19.37 -1.81 12.27
C PHE A 179 -20.22 -1.93 10.99
N LEU A 180 -21.54 -1.92 11.10
CA LEU A 180 -22.43 -2.01 9.94
C LEU A 180 -22.32 -0.79 9.02
N ASP A 181 -22.15 0.41 9.59
CA ASP A 181 -21.94 1.63 8.81
C ASP A 181 -20.62 1.60 8.04
N LEU A 182 -19.55 1.08 8.66
CA LEU A 182 -18.27 0.87 8.00
C LEU A 182 -18.37 -0.21 6.92
N TYR A 183 -19.07 -1.31 7.17
CA TYR A 183 -19.22 -2.41 6.21
C TYR A 183 -19.83 -1.94 4.88
N ARG A 184 -20.83 -1.05 4.97
CA ARG A 184 -21.48 -0.44 3.80
C ARG A 184 -20.56 0.47 2.99
N ARG A 185 -19.50 1.02 3.60
CA ARG A 185 -18.57 1.98 3.00
C ARG A 185 -17.24 1.37 2.57
N SER A 186 -16.79 0.30 3.24
CA SER A 186 -15.42 -0.21 3.12
C SER A 186 -15.28 -1.43 2.20
N GLU A 187 -16.37 -2.10 1.80
CA GLU A 187 -16.37 -3.29 0.93
C GLU A 187 -15.29 -4.36 1.25
N PRO A 188 -15.17 -4.81 2.51
CA PRO A 188 -14.03 -5.61 2.94
C PRO A 188 -13.93 -6.96 2.22
N ASP A 189 -12.72 -7.47 1.98
CA ASP A 189 -12.48 -8.76 1.35
C ASP A 189 -12.73 -9.92 2.31
N ILE A 190 -12.42 -9.72 3.59
CA ILE A 190 -12.59 -10.70 4.66
C ILE A 190 -13.22 -10.04 5.86
N ILE A 191 -14.11 -10.75 6.55
CA ILE A 191 -14.72 -10.33 7.80
C ILE A 191 -14.25 -11.26 8.92
N ILE A 192 -13.81 -10.70 10.03
CA ILE A 192 -13.46 -11.42 11.26
C ILE A 192 -14.38 -10.92 12.36
N LEU A 193 -15.14 -11.84 12.96
CA LEU A 193 -16.08 -11.55 14.04
C LEU A 193 -15.58 -12.21 15.31
N ALA A 194 -15.05 -11.45 16.26
CA ALA A 194 -14.75 -11.90 17.60
C ALA A 194 -15.95 -11.64 18.50
N VAL A 195 -16.72 -12.71 18.76
CA VAL A 195 -17.91 -12.64 19.59
C VAL A 195 -17.57 -13.28 20.94
N PRO A 196 -17.58 -12.50 22.03
CA PRO A 196 -17.34 -13.06 23.36
C PRO A 196 -18.53 -13.95 23.79
N GLY A 197 -18.25 -14.97 24.61
CA GLY A 197 -19.27 -15.75 25.30
C GLY A 197 -19.60 -17.12 24.69
N HIS A 198 -20.72 -17.68 25.16
CA HIS A 198 -21.14 -19.05 24.87
C HIS A 198 -21.77 -19.19 23.47
N SER A 199 -21.93 -20.43 22.99
CA SER A 199 -22.42 -20.75 21.65
C SER A 199 -23.77 -20.08 21.28
N GLU A 200 -24.71 -19.98 22.23
CA GLU A 200 -26.00 -19.31 21.98
C GLU A 200 -25.86 -17.81 21.65
N GLN A 201 -24.93 -17.10 22.30
CA GLN A 201 -24.72 -15.67 22.10
C GLN A 201 -24.11 -15.39 20.73
N ALA A 202 -23.10 -16.20 20.36
CA ALA A 202 -22.49 -16.15 19.04
C ALA A 202 -23.52 -16.44 17.93
N ALA A 203 -24.36 -17.47 18.10
CA ALA A 203 -25.41 -17.80 17.14
C ALA A 203 -26.44 -16.67 16.98
N ALA A 204 -26.91 -16.08 18.09
CA ALA A 204 -27.83 -14.95 18.06
C ALA A 204 -27.22 -13.72 17.37
N PHE A 205 -25.94 -13.44 17.62
CA PHE A 205 -25.22 -12.33 17.00
C PHE A 205 -25.11 -12.49 15.47
N ILE A 206 -24.75 -13.69 14.99
CA ILE A 206 -24.73 -14.00 13.56
C ILE A 206 -26.12 -13.86 12.93
N GLY A 207 -27.17 -14.32 13.63
CA GLY A 207 -28.56 -14.17 13.17
C GLY A 207 -28.94 -12.71 12.94
N ARG A 208 -28.62 -11.83 13.90
CA ARG A 208 -28.85 -10.38 13.79
C ARG A 208 -28.09 -9.75 12.64
N LEU A 209 -26.81 -10.07 12.48
CA LEU A 209 -26.01 -9.58 11.35
C LEU A 209 -26.60 -9.96 9.99
N LYS A 210 -27.22 -11.15 9.89
CA LYS A 210 -27.91 -11.57 8.67
C LYS A 210 -29.14 -10.70 8.38
N GLU A 211 -29.94 -10.43 9.40
CA GLU A 211 -31.15 -9.60 9.30
C GLU A 211 -30.81 -8.15 8.95
N ASP A 212 -29.68 -7.63 9.45
CA ASP A 212 -29.18 -6.29 9.20
C ASP A 212 -28.47 -6.12 7.83
N GLY A 213 -28.42 -7.20 7.03
CA GLY A 213 -28.00 -7.17 5.63
C GLY A 213 -26.56 -7.63 5.34
N LEU A 214 -25.87 -8.28 6.29
CA LEU A 214 -24.56 -8.86 6.04
C LEU A 214 -24.69 -10.15 5.20
N ALA A 215 -24.18 -10.10 3.96
CA ALA A 215 -24.24 -11.24 3.04
C ALA A 215 -23.06 -12.19 3.25
N PHE A 216 -23.23 -13.19 4.12
CA PHE A 216 -22.23 -14.24 4.39
C PHE A 216 -21.85 -15.05 3.13
N ASP A 217 -22.77 -15.17 2.16
CA ASP A 217 -22.53 -15.95 0.94
C ASP A 217 -21.56 -15.29 -0.05
N ARG A 218 -21.25 -14.00 0.12
CA ARG A 218 -20.41 -13.22 -0.80
C ARG A 218 -19.05 -12.84 -0.25
N LYS A 219 -18.92 -12.73 1.07
CA LYS A 219 -17.69 -12.32 1.75
C LYS A 219 -17.34 -13.37 2.81
N PRO A 220 -16.13 -13.95 2.78
CA PRO A 220 -15.72 -14.92 3.78
C PRO A 220 -15.77 -14.32 5.18
N VAL A 221 -16.42 -15.05 6.09
CA VAL A 221 -16.54 -14.64 7.48
C VAL A 221 -15.87 -15.68 8.38
N PHE A 222 -14.87 -15.24 9.13
CA PHE A 222 -14.20 -16.04 10.15
C PHE A 222 -14.78 -15.66 11.52
N LEU A 223 -15.29 -16.67 12.23
CA LEU A 223 -15.85 -16.49 13.56
C LEU A 223 -14.81 -16.88 14.62
N LEU A 224 -14.48 -15.94 15.49
CA LEU A 224 -13.60 -16.11 16.64
C LEU A 224 -14.43 -16.26 17.91
N VAL A 225 -14.33 -17.41 18.58
CA VAL A 225 -15.13 -17.79 19.76
C VAL A 225 -14.29 -18.53 20.80
N GLU A 226 -14.82 -18.75 22.00
CA GLU A 226 -14.17 -19.61 23.00
C GLU A 226 -14.11 -21.08 22.52
N ARG A 227 -13.07 -21.82 22.94
CA ARG A 227 -12.88 -23.22 22.51
C ARG A 227 -14.07 -24.13 22.82
N SER A 228 -14.78 -23.88 23.92
CA SER A 228 -15.99 -24.61 24.33
C SER A 228 -17.13 -24.49 23.32
N ALA A 229 -17.23 -23.35 22.61
CA ALA A 229 -18.33 -23.03 21.71
C ALA A 229 -18.12 -23.54 20.27
N VAL A 230 -16.89 -23.94 19.89
CA VAL A 230 -16.55 -24.32 18.51
C VAL A 230 -17.40 -25.50 18.03
N ALA A 231 -17.52 -26.56 18.83
CA ALA A 231 -18.26 -27.77 18.44
C ALA A 231 -19.73 -27.46 18.13
N ASP A 232 -20.38 -26.66 18.97
CA ASP A 232 -21.78 -26.26 18.85
C ASP A 232 -22.04 -25.35 17.65
N LEU A 233 -21.03 -24.61 17.19
CA LEU A 233 -21.15 -23.61 16.13
C LEU A 233 -20.74 -24.11 14.74
N THR A 234 -20.27 -25.36 14.65
CA THR A 234 -19.83 -25.97 13.37
C THR A 234 -20.94 -25.96 12.30
N TYR A 235 -22.22 -26.02 12.69
CA TYR A 235 -23.34 -25.95 11.74
C TYR A 235 -23.42 -24.61 11.00
N LEU A 236 -22.79 -23.54 11.51
CA LEU A 236 -22.79 -22.24 10.84
C LEU A 236 -21.94 -22.23 9.56
N LEU A 237 -21.03 -23.21 9.41
CA LEU A 237 -20.26 -23.39 8.18
C LEU A 237 -21.20 -23.66 6.99
N GLU A 238 -22.24 -24.47 7.20
CA GLU A 238 -23.28 -24.73 6.20
C GLU A 238 -24.16 -23.50 5.90
N ARG A 239 -24.05 -22.44 6.72
CA ARG A 239 -24.81 -21.18 6.59
C ARG A 239 -24.00 -20.03 6.00
N GLY A 240 -22.81 -20.32 5.45
CA GLY A 240 -21.96 -19.35 4.76
C GLY A 240 -20.84 -18.74 5.62
N ILE A 241 -20.65 -19.21 6.87
CA ILE A 241 -19.44 -18.86 7.63
C ILE A 241 -18.28 -19.70 7.07
N GLU A 242 -17.13 -19.07 6.84
CA GLU A 242 -15.97 -19.74 6.26
C GLU A 242 -15.31 -20.67 7.27
N ASP A 243 -15.15 -20.22 8.52
CA ASP A 243 -14.52 -21.02 9.57
C ASP A 243 -14.93 -20.54 10.97
N VAL A 244 -14.85 -21.45 11.95
CA VAL A 244 -15.05 -21.16 13.38
C VAL A 244 -13.76 -21.51 14.11
N ILE A 245 -13.11 -20.50 14.67
CA ILE A 245 -11.75 -20.59 15.21
C ILE A 245 -11.76 -20.24 16.70
N PRO A 246 -11.15 -21.06 17.57
CA PRO A 246 -10.99 -20.73 18.97
C PRO A 246 -10.03 -19.55 19.18
N VAL A 247 -10.43 -18.55 19.98
CA VAL A 247 -9.60 -17.37 20.32
C VAL A 247 -8.35 -17.75 21.12
N ASP A 248 -8.46 -18.82 21.92
CA ASP A 248 -7.39 -19.31 22.79
C ASP A 248 -6.25 -19.98 22.02
N ASP A 249 -6.50 -20.40 20.77
CA ASP A 249 -5.46 -20.92 19.90
C ASP A 249 -4.78 -19.81 19.13
N ASN A 250 -3.48 -20.04 18.95
CA ASN A 250 -2.52 -19.13 18.36
C ASN A 250 -3.11 -18.42 17.13
N LEU A 251 -3.26 -17.09 17.22
CA LEU A 251 -3.72 -16.20 16.14
C LEU A 251 -2.99 -16.42 14.82
N ASP A 252 -1.79 -17.01 14.88
CA ASP A 252 -1.04 -17.52 13.74
C ASP A 252 -1.87 -18.49 12.86
N LEU A 253 -2.75 -19.31 13.44
CA LEU A 253 -3.66 -20.20 12.70
C LEU A 253 -4.73 -19.40 11.94
N LEU A 254 -5.32 -18.38 12.58
CA LEU A 254 -6.26 -17.46 11.92
C LEU A 254 -5.57 -16.78 10.75
N VAL A 255 -4.41 -16.17 10.98
CA VAL A 255 -3.60 -15.53 9.94
C VAL A 255 -3.30 -16.51 8.79
N THR A 256 -2.90 -17.73 9.10
CA THR A 256 -2.60 -18.76 8.09
C THR A 256 -3.84 -19.12 7.27
N LYS A 257 -5.00 -19.25 7.92
CA LYS A 257 -6.28 -19.57 7.25
C LYS A 257 -6.76 -18.41 6.37
N VAL A 258 -6.73 -17.19 6.88
CA VAL A 258 -7.06 -15.95 6.15
C VAL A 258 -6.16 -15.81 4.91
N ARG A 259 -4.85 -16.04 5.06
CA ARG A 259 -3.88 -16.03 3.95
C ARG A 259 -4.19 -17.10 2.91
N LYS A 260 -4.40 -18.36 3.34
CA LYS A 260 -4.76 -19.46 2.42
C LYS A 260 -6.07 -19.20 1.68
N PHE A 261 -7.07 -18.63 2.36
CA PHE A 261 -8.35 -18.30 1.75
C PHE A 261 -8.20 -17.25 0.66
N GLN A 262 -7.42 -16.20 0.90
CA GLN A 262 -7.20 -15.17 -0.11
C GLN A 262 -6.41 -15.68 -1.30
N VAL A 263 -5.37 -16.48 -1.09
CA VAL A 263 -4.64 -17.12 -2.18
C VAL A 263 -5.59 -17.97 -3.04
N ARG A 264 -6.48 -18.75 -2.42
CA ARG A 264 -7.49 -19.57 -3.13
C ARG A 264 -8.54 -18.74 -3.87
N THR A 265 -9.01 -17.65 -3.27
CA THR A 265 -10.06 -16.79 -3.87
C THR A 265 -9.53 -15.96 -5.03
N HIS A 266 -8.26 -15.56 -4.97
CA HIS A 266 -7.54 -14.95 -6.10
C HIS A 266 -7.21 -15.98 -7.19
N GLN A 267 -7.01 -17.26 -6.84
CA GLN A 267 -6.84 -18.34 -7.83
C GLN A 267 -8.16 -18.75 -8.51
N GLY A 268 -9.27 -18.84 -7.78
CA GLY A 268 -10.57 -19.32 -8.29
C GLY A 268 -11.38 -18.30 -9.10
N LYS A 269 -11.03 -17.01 -9.06
CA LYS A 269 -11.65 -15.97 -9.91
C LYS A 269 -10.97 -15.79 -11.27
N ASN A 270 -9.88 -16.50 -11.53
CA ASN A 270 -9.01 -16.30 -12.69
C ASN A 270 -9.18 -17.34 -13.82
N ASP A 271 -10.20 -18.21 -13.77
CA ASP A 271 -10.40 -19.26 -14.79
C ASP A 271 -11.16 -18.81 -16.06
N ILE A 272 -11.43 -17.50 -16.25
CA ILE A 272 -12.13 -17.02 -17.47
C ILE A 272 -11.31 -16.02 -18.30
N ASP A 273 -10.27 -15.38 -17.76
CA ASP A 273 -9.34 -14.54 -18.55
C ASP A 273 -7.89 -14.86 -18.17
N ALA A 274 -7.14 -15.40 -19.13
CA ALA A 274 -5.77 -15.82 -18.97
C ALA A 274 -4.81 -14.66 -18.60
N GLY A 275 -4.02 -14.83 -17.52
CA GLY A 275 -2.80 -14.06 -17.24
C GLY A 275 -2.49 -13.85 -15.73
N PRO A 276 -1.24 -14.03 -15.26
CA PRO A 276 -0.90 -14.13 -13.84
C PRO A 276 -0.85 -12.75 -13.17
N SER A 277 -1.71 -12.51 -12.18
CA SER A 277 -1.80 -11.22 -11.50
C SER A 277 -1.56 -11.31 -9.98
N SER A 278 -0.44 -11.93 -9.59
CA SER A 278 0.08 -11.83 -8.22
C SER A 278 1.44 -11.12 -8.16
N GLY A 279 1.73 -10.25 -9.13
CA GLY A 279 2.99 -9.52 -9.22
C GLY A 279 2.85 -8.03 -9.44
N ALA A 280 3.89 -7.26 -9.08
CA ALA A 280 4.01 -5.85 -9.44
C ALA A 280 4.42 -5.74 -10.92
N ARG A 281 3.81 -4.84 -11.70
CA ARG A 281 4.12 -4.63 -13.12
C ARG A 281 4.39 -3.16 -13.41
N GLY A 282 5.24 -2.90 -14.39
CA GLY A 282 5.57 -1.54 -14.84
C GLY A 282 6.34 -1.53 -16.14
N ARG A 283 6.87 -0.37 -16.52
CA ARG A 283 7.68 -0.20 -17.74
C ARG A 283 9.15 0.04 -17.42
N LEU A 284 10.03 -0.45 -18.30
CA LEU A 284 11.48 -0.22 -18.21
C LEU A 284 11.86 1.26 -18.37
N ALA A 285 11.08 2.01 -19.14
CA ALA A 285 11.28 3.45 -19.32
C ALA A 285 11.07 4.25 -18.01
N ASP A 286 10.23 3.73 -17.10
CA ASP A 286 9.93 4.36 -15.82
C ASP A 286 10.89 3.92 -14.72
N MET A 287 11.28 2.63 -14.75
CA MET A 287 12.27 2.04 -13.86
C MET A 287 13.05 0.98 -14.63
N ASN A 288 14.34 1.23 -14.85
CA ASN A 288 15.20 0.31 -15.60
C ASN A 288 15.56 -0.93 -14.75
N LEU A 289 16.21 -1.92 -15.38
CA LEU A 289 16.59 -3.16 -14.70
C LEU A 289 17.59 -2.95 -13.54
N ILE A 290 18.46 -1.92 -13.61
CA ILE A 290 19.41 -1.60 -12.53
C ILE A 290 18.64 -1.16 -11.29
N ASP A 291 17.72 -0.22 -11.47
CA ASP A 291 16.89 0.34 -10.40
C ASP A 291 16.02 -0.75 -9.77
N LEU A 292 15.45 -1.65 -10.58
CA LEU A 292 14.69 -2.82 -10.13
C LEU A 292 15.51 -3.75 -9.22
N ILE A 293 16.71 -4.14 -9.65
CA ILE A 293 17.59 -5.03 -8.86
C ILE A 293 18.01 -4.34 -7.55
N GLN A 294 18.34 -3.05 -7.60
CA GLN A 294 18.75 -2.29 -6.42
C GLN A 294 17.61 -2.08 -5.43
N ALA A 295 16.37 -1.91 -5.89
CA ALA A 295 15.20 -1.80 -5.04
C ALA A 295 14.87 -3.12 -4.33
N LEU A 296 14.99 -4.26 -5.03
CA LEU A 296 14.60 -5.57 -4.51
C LEU A 296 15.66 -6.22 -3.60
N GLY A 297 16.95 -5.86 -3.76
CA GLY A 297 18.05 -6.43 -3.00
C GLY A 297 17.93 -6.27 -1.47
N PRO A 298 17.77 -5.05 -0.93
CA PRO A 298 17.69 -4.80 0.51
C PRO A 298 16.48 -5.46 1.18
N GLY A 299 15.39 -5.67 0.44
CA GLY A 299 14.14 -6.26 0.94
C GLY A 299 14.23 -7.74 1.32
N ARG A 300 15.37 -8.40 1.02
CA ARG A 300 15.62 -9.83 1.25
C ARG A 300 14.46 -10.73 0.79
N LYS A 301 13.90 -10.46 -0.40
CA LYS A 301 12.75 -11.19 -0.93
C LYS A 301 13.17 -12.27 -1.92
N THR A 302 12.36 -13.33 -2.00
CA THR A 302 12.48 -14.38 -3.00
C THR A 302 11.42 -14.15 -4.09
N VAL A 303 11.84 -13.73 -5.28
CA VAL A 303 10.96 -13.23 -6.36
C VAL A 303 11.48 -13.65 -7.73
N ARG A 304 10.57 -13.75 -8.71
CA ARG A 304 10.88 -13.84 -10.14
C ARG A 304 10.57 -12.50 -10.79
N ILE A 305 11.54 -11.96 -11.52
CA ILE A 305 11.40 -10.77 -12.36
C ILE A 305 11.35 -11.26 -13.81
N THR A 306 10.30 -10.90 -14.53
CA THR A 306 10.15 -11.18 -15.96
C THR A 306 10.19 -9.84 -16.70
N ILE A 307 11.01 -9.73 -17.73
CA ILE A 307 11.19 -8.51 -18.51
C ILE A 307 11.01 -8.83 -19.99
N GLN A 308 10.20 -8.01 -20.66
CA GLN A 308 9.93 -8.12 -22.08
C GLN A 308 10.15 -6.75 -22.72
N ALA A 309 11.14 -6.65 -23.61
CA ALA A 309 11.40 -5.41 -24.35
C ALA A 309 10.32 -5.17 -25.43
N ASP A 310 10.08 -3.90 -25.79
CA ASP A 310 9.04 -3.49 -26.77
C ASP A 310 9.46 -3.68 -28.24
N THR A 311 10.53 -4.44 -28.46
CA THR A 311 11.07 -4.79 -29.77
C THR A 311 10.52 -6.15 -30.21
N ALA A 312 9.94 -6.22 -31.40
CA ALA A 312 9.09 -7.32 -31.88
C ALA A 312 9.73 -8.73 -31.90
N ASP A 313 11.06 -8.83 -31.72
CA ASP A 313 11.84 -10.07 -31.68
C ASP A 313 12.76 -10.17 -30.44
N SER A 314 12.55 -9.34 -29.41
CA SER A 314 13.41 -9.40 -28.23
C SER A 314 13.03 -10.55 -27.30
N PRO A 315 14.02 -11.32 -26.82
CA PRO A 315 13.76 -12.44 -25.93
C PRO A 315 13.23 -11.95 -24.58
N THR A 316 12.44 -12.79 -23.92
CA THR A 316 11.99 -12.51 -22.55
C THR A 316 13.10 -12.88 -21.57
N LEU A 317 13.43 -11.97 -20.65
CA LEU A 317 14.41 -12.22 -19.58
C LEU A 317 13.67 -12.59 -18.30
N ALA A 318 14.03 -13.73 -17.71
CA ALA A 318 13.60 -14.15 -16.39
C ALA A 318 14.78 -14.10 -15.41
N ILE A 319 14.58 -13.48 -14.24
CA ILE A 319 15.59 -13.39 -13.18
C ILE A 319 14.94 -13.86 -11.87
N HIS A 320 15.59 -14.79 -11.18
CA HIS A 320 15.16 -15.25 -9.87
C HIS A 320 16.10 -14.72 -8.79
N LEU A 321 15.50 -14.08 -7.79
CA LEU A 321 16.16 -13.65 -6.57
C LEU A 321 15.75 -14.61 -5.46
N ASP A 322 16.71 -15.01 -4.63
CA ASP A 322 16.47 -15.66 -3.35
C ASP A 322 17.00 -14.76 -2.24
N ASN A 323 16.12 -14.39 -1.29
CA ASN A 323 16.45 -13.49 -0.19
C ASN A 323 17.21 -12.23 -0.63
N GLY A 324 16.81 -11.62 -1.76
CA GLY A 324 17.39 -10.41 -2.33
C GLY A 324 18.67 -10.63 -3.14
N ARG A 325 19.19 -11.86 -3.23
CA ARG A 325 20.36 -12.21 -4.03
C ARG A 325 19.91 -12.85 -5.34
N ILE A 326 20.47 -12.42 -6.46
CA ILE A 326 20.23 -13.07 -7.75
C ILE A 326 20.88 -14.45 -7.73
N VAL A 327 20.08 -15.49 -7.96
CA VAL A 327 20.53 -16.89 -7.98
C VAL A 327 20.45 -17.50 -9.37
N HIS A 328 19.52 -17.02 -10.20
CA HIS A 328 19.32 -17.53 -11.53
C HIS A 328 18.87 -16.43 -12.49
N ALA A 329 19.33 -16.45 -13.73
CA ALA A 329 18.78 -15.65 -14.82
C ALA A 329 18.86 -16.40 -16.16
N GLU A 330 17.88 -16.21 -17.03
CA GLU A 330 17.81 -16.84 -18.33
C GLU A 330 17.03 -15.97 -19.33
N THR A 331 17.42 -16.05 -20.60
CA THR A 331 16.61 -15.67 -21.77
C THR A 331 16.38 -16.90 -22.64
N GLU A 332 15.74 -16.74 -23.79
CA GLU A 332 15.58 -17.84 -24.75
C GLU A 332 16.93 -18.38 -25.29
N GLU A 333 17.98 -17.54 -25.30
CA GLU A 333 19.29 -17.87 -25.90
C GLU A 333 20.47 -17.84 -24.91
N LEU A 334 20.34 -17.13 -23.78
CA LEU A 334 21.42 -16.89 -22.83
C LEU A 334 21.06 -17.34 -21.42
N ASP A 335 22.06 -17.82 -20.69
CA ASP A 335 21.95 -18.18 -19.28
C ASP A 335 22.90 -17.37 -18.39
N GLY A 336 22.51 -17.23 -17.13
CA GLY A 336 23.31 -16.65 -16.07
C GLY A 336 23.57 -15.15 -16.26
N ALA A 337 24.77 -14.70 -15.88
CA ALA A 337 25.13 -13.29 -15.92
C ALA A 337 24.98 -12.65 -17.31
N ALA A 338 25.18 -13.42 -18.39
CA ALA A 338 25.05 -12.95 -19.77
C ALA A 338 23.63 -12.49 -20.11
N ALA A 339 22.60 -13.22 -19.63
CA ALA A 339 21.20 -12.87 -19.77
C ALA A 339 20.88 -11.52 -19.10
N ILE A 340 21.46 -11.27 -17.92
CA ILE A 340 21.30 -9.99 -17.20
C ILE A 340 21.95 -8.86 -17.99
N TYR A 341 23.18 -9.05 -18.49
CA TYR A 341 23.88 -8.02 -19.26
C TYR A 341 23.16 -7.62 -20.55
N GLU A 342 22.48 -8.57 -21.18
CA GLU A 342 21.61 -8.27 -22.31
C GLU A 342 20.41 -7.41 -21.87
N GLY A 343 19.70 -7.83 -20.81
CA GLY A 343 18.55 -7.09 -20.30
C GLY A 343 18.87 -5.67 -19.81
N LEU A 344 20.09 -5.45 -19.31
CA LEU A 344 20.56 -4.12 -18.87
C LEU A 344 20.64 -3.12 -20.04
N ALA A 345 20.73 -3.59 -21.28
CA ALA A 345 20.77 -2.73 -22.46
C ALA A 345 19.38 -2.23 -22.90
N TRP A 346 18.29 -2.79 -22.37
CA TRP A 346 16.93 -2.45 -22.77
C TRP A 346 16.45 -1.16 -22.08
N THR A 347 16.00 -0.20 -22.89
CA THR A 347 15.54 1.11 -22.40
C THR A 347 14.02 1.25 -22.34
N ASP A 348 13.28 0.37 -23.00
CA ASP A 348 11.81 0.36 -23.01
C ASP A 348 11.31 -1.10 -23.09
N GLY A 349 10.10 -1.33 -22.59
CA GLY A 349 9.53 -2.66 -22.38
C GLY A 349 8.68 -2.72 -21.12
N ALA A 350 8.09 -3.88 -20.87
CA ALA A 350 7.34 -4.19 -19.66
C ALA A 350 8.15 -5.10 -18.73
N TRP A 351 7.96 -4.93 -17.43
CA TRP A 351 8.48 -5.84 -16.43
C TRP A 351 7.36 -6.27 -15.48
N LEU A 352 7.54 -7.46 -14.91
CA LEU A 352 6.64 -8.11 -13.96
C LEU A 352 7.48 -8.73 -12.84
N VAL A 353 7.14 -8.49 -11.58
CA VAL A 353 7.80 -9.06 -10.40
C VAL A 353 6.79 -9.90 -9.64
N GLU A 354 7.03 -11.20 -9.56
CA GLU A 354 6.15 -12.17 -8.90
C GLU A 354 6.85 -12.80 -7.70
N PRO A 355 6.16 -13.00 -6.58
CA PRO A 355 6.71 -13.77 -5.47
C PRO A 355 6.82 -15.24 -5.89
N VAL A 356 7.93 -15.87 -5.55
CA VAL A 356 8.14 -17.31 -5.75
C VAL A 356 8.50 -17.95 -4.42
N THR A 357 8.10 -19.21 -4.23
CA THR A 357 8.53 -19.97 -3.06
C THR A 357 9.92 -20.55 -3.30
N GLY A 358 10.66 -20.86 -2.23
CA GLY A 358 11.99 -21.44 -2.36
C GLY A 358 12.00 -22.79 -3.09
N GLU A 359 10.86 -23.50 -3.13
CA GLU A 359 10.69 -24.76 -3.87
C GLU A 359 10.55 -24.54 -5.38
N ASP A 360 10.16 -23.34 -5.81
CA ASP A 360 9.99 -22.95 -7.21
C ASP A 360 11.27 -22.34 -7.82
N LEU A 361 12.36 -22.23 -7.05
CA LEU A 361 13.61 -21.66 -7.52
C LEU A 361 14.35 -22.65 -8.45
N PRO A 362 14.77 -22.20 -9.65
CA PRO A 362 15.62 -23.00 -10.52
C PRO A 362 17.00 -23.29 -9.91
N GLU A 363 17.73 -24.25 -10.50
CA GLU A 363 19.13 -24.46 -10.14
C GLU A 363 19.95 -23.18 -10.35
N ALA A 364 20.74 -22.80 -9.36
CA ALA A 364 21.47 -21.54 -9.38
C ALA A 364 22.53 -21.54 -10.49
N ASN A 365 22.41 -20.60 -11.44
CA ASN A 365 23.38 -20.39 -12.52
C ASN A 365 24.21 -19.10 -12.34
N ILE A 366 24.02 -18.39 -11.20
CA ILE A 366 24.74 -17.17 -10.83
C ILE A 366 25.29 -17.30 -9.40
N HIS A 367 26.56 -16.90 -9.22
CA HIS A 367 27.26 -17.04 -7.95
C HIS A 367 27.89 -15.73 -7.44
N GLU A 368 27.93 -14.72 -8.28
CA GLU A 368 28.39 -13.36 -8.01
C GLU A 368 27.41 -12.59 -7.12
N SER A 369 27.86 -11.49 -6.52
CA SER A 369 26.95 -10.56 -5.84
C SER A 369 26.21 -9.70 -6.85
N ASN A 370 25.01 -9.23 -6.50
CA ASN A 370 24.24 -8.30 -7.33
C ASN A 370 25.08 -7.07 -7.75
N GLU A 371 25.85 -6.52 -6.81
CA GLU A 371 26.74 -5.36 -7.06
C GLU A 371 27.81 -5.68 -8.10
N SER A 372 28.41 -6.87 -8.04
CA SER A 372 29.43 -7.30 -9.00
C SER A 372 28.84 -7.45 -10.40
N LEU A 373 27.65 -8.02 -10.50
CA LEU A 373 26.91 -8.15 -11.77
C LEU A 373 26.58 -6.78 -12.35
N LEU A 374 26.04 -5.87 -11.53
CA LEU A 374 25.67 -4.52 -11.99
C LEU A 374 26.89 -3.69 -12.43
N MET A 375 28.00 -3.74 -11.68
CA MET A 375 29.22 -3.03 -12.06
C MET A 375 29.79 -3.53 -13.39
N GLU A 376 29.86 -4.86 -13.58
CA GLU A 376 30.35 -5.43 -14.83
C GLU A 376 29.39 -5.17 -15.99
N GLY A 377 28.08 -5.23 -15.76
CA GLY A 377 27.06 -4.86 -16.75
C GLY A 377 27.19 -3.42 -17.22
N CYS A 378 27.35 -2.46 -16.30
CA CYS A 378 27.59 -1.05 -16.65
C CYS A 378 28.87 -0.86 -17.48
N ARG A 379 29.97 -1.57 -17.11
CA ARG A 379 31.23 -1.52 -17.87
C ARG A 379 31.02 -1.99 -19.32
N LEU A 380 30.29 -3.09 -19.52
CA LEU A 380 30.00 -3.64 -20.85
C LEU A 380 29.09 -2.72 -21.68
N LEU A 381 28.11 -2.07 -21.06
CA LEU A 381 27.25 -1.08 -21.73
C LEU A 381 28.06 0.12 -22.23
N ASP A 382 28.93 0.67 -21.38
CA ASP A 382 29.81 1.78 -21.75
C ASP A 382 30.74 1.44 -22.92
N GLU A 383 31.25 0.20 -22.97
CA GLU A 383 32.10 -0.29 -24.07
C GLU A 383 31.32 -0.43 -25.38
N ARG A 384 30.07 -0.91 -25.33
CA ARG A 384 29.19 -1.01 -26.51
C ARG A 384 28.86 0.37 -27.09
N VAL A 385 28.56 1.34 -26.22
CA VAL A 385 28.29 2.73 -26.64
C VAL A 385 29.51 3.36 -27.31
N LYS A 386 30.71 3.15 -26.77
CA LYS A 386 31.96 3.66 -27.34
C LYS A 386 32.32 3.00 -28.68
N THR A 387 32.06 1.70 -28.82
CA THR A 387 32.38 0.96 -30.05
C THR A 387 31.38 1.26 -31.18
N GLY A 388 30.10 1.50 -30.86
CA GLY A 388 29.10 1.95 -31.82
C GLY A 388 29.39 3.33 -32.41
N HIS A 389 29.97 4.24 -31.62
CA HIS A 389 30.39 5.58 -32.08
C HIS A 389 31.65 5.58 -32.97
N LEU A 390 32.41 4.48 -33.01
CA LEU A 390 33.59 4.31 -33.86
C LEU A 390 33.27 3.64 -35.21
N LEU A 391 32.06 3.11 -35.37
CA LEU A 391 31.57 2.41 -36.57
C LEU A 391 30.45 3.16 -37.32
N SER A 392 30.06 4.34 -36.84
CA SER A 392 29.20 5.33 -37.52
C SER A 392 30.02 6.50 -38.04
#